data_AF-A0A226MY81-F1
#
_entry.id   AF-A0A226MY81-F1
#
_cell.length_a   1.000
_cell.length_b   1.000
_cell.length_c   1.000
_cell.angle_alpha   90.00
_cell.angle_beta   90.00
_cell.angle_gamma   90.00
#
_symmetry.space_group_name_H-M   'P 1'
#
loop_
_entity.id
_entity.type
_entity.pdbx_description
1 polymer ?
#
loop_
_entity_poly.entity_id
_entity_poly.type
_entity_poly.pdbx_seq_one_letter_code
_entity_poly.pdbx_strand_id
1 'polypeptide(L)'
;MALRALLLLAVLPVTAAPRCAPQCPPGSYPHPPDRARPRCGSPRGRPEPVRCRVLRCPAPLSFPHGTVQPRFPAYPPGSVLRFECDDGFVLRGTAELRCRRGGVWSDPPPVCDDGDPFSYDLPEDISGGLGSSFASILELAGARADDETSLGRRIVLSHNGSLHVYLLLDASGSVQQDNFELFRQSAVAIVDRLSSFEVPLRFAIVSFATNTRVIISTTEEDASDADEVIARLEAMNFGEHGNATGTNMHGALLEVYHMVLFQKERSTRDGRPDAWKDTRHVVILLTDGRFNVGGHPRDAVAKIEDVLEIKEDREEYLDIYAFGVGALEVDMAELEAVASHRRDERHAFKLADALALHQALEGALAATALGDLCGVIVPAAGGQEVSIRGWNIHEDFDIRGRAAWGVPEFYDYDVALVELEEEVGDTGLPRGGRNAEGGLLRAPAPPGHHPRDFAISLFRIQPWLRRHLGGVLRFTPL
;
A
#
# COMPACT_ATOMS: atom_id res chain seq x y z
N MET A 1 -9.44 19.77 71.21
CA MET A 1 -9.04 18.41 71.65
C MET A 1 -9.58 17.41 70.62
N ALA A 2 -8.74 16.46 70.21
CA ALA A 2 -9.02 15.26 69.38
C ALA A 2 -9.03 15.38 67.84
N LEU A 3 -7.81 15.28 67.28
CA LEU A 3 -7.36 14.45 66.14
C LEU A 3 -8.38 13.52 65.43
N ARG A 4 -8.32 13.49 64.08
CA ARG A 4 -7.95 12.32 63.22
C ARG A 4 -8.21 12.64 61.74
N ALA A 5 -7.16 12.87 60.96
CA ALA A 5 -6.51 11.90 60.06
C ALA A 5 -7.16 11.85 58.66
N LEU A 6 -6.60 12.64 57.73
CA LEU A 6 -6.77 12.46 56.28
C LEU A 6 -6.24 11.06 55.91
N LEU A 7 -7.11 10.19 55.41
CA LEU A 7 -6.71 8.97 54.72
C LEU A 7 -6.53 9.31 53.24
N LEU A 8 -5.28 9.50 52.80
CA LEU A 8 -4.90 9.40 51.40
C LEU A 8 -5.09 7.94 50.97
N LEU A 9 -6.19 7.63 50.30
CA LEU A 9 -6.30 6.39 49.52
C LEU A 9 -5.49 6.58 48.23
N ALA A 10 -4.23 6.15 48.28
CA ALA A 10 -3.48 5.84 47.09
C ALA A 10 -4.21 4.72 46.33
N VAL A 11 -4.77 5.04 45.17
CA VAL A 11 -5.22 4.03 44.21
C VAL A 11 -3.96 3.40 43.63
N LEU A 12 -3.53 2.28 44.23
CA LEU A 12 -2.56 1.39 43.58
C LEU A 12 -3.26 0.79 42.35
N PRO A 13 -2.66 0.86 41.15
CA PRO A 13 -3.20 0.14 40.01
C PRO A 13 -3.21 -1.34 40.35
N VAL A 14 -4.38 -1.98 40.26
CA VAL A 14 -4.49 -3.43 40.32
C VAL A 14 -3.73 -3.96 39.11
N THR A 15 -2.50 -4.42 39.31
CA THR A 15 -1.74 -5.12 38.28
C THR A 15 -2.47 -6.43 38.02
N ALA A 16 -3.16 -6.51 36.88
CA ALA A 16 -3.70 -7.77 36.40
C ALA A 16 -2.54 -8.78 36.31
N ALA A 17 -2.69 -9.94 36.96
CA ALA A 17 -1.71 -11.01 36.86
C ALA A 17 -1.42 -11.34 35.38
N PRO A 18 -0.14 -11.54 34.98
CA PRO A 18 0.22 -11.78 33.59
C PRO A 18 -0.52 -13.01 33.04
N ARG A 19 -1.04 -12.90 31.82
CA ARG A 19 -1.65 -14.03 31.10
C ARG A 19 -0.54 -14.90 30.53
N CYS A 20 -0.51 -16.19 30.88
CA CYS A 20 0.46 -17.14 30.34
C CYS A 20 0.18 -17.35 28.83
N ALA A 21 1.14 -17.04 27.96
CA ALA A 21 1.09 -17.39 26.54
C ALA A 21 1.80 -18.73 26.32
N PRO A 22 1.19 -19.73 25.66
CA PRO A 22 1.89 -20.96 25.32
C PRO A 22 3.05 -20.66 24.37
N GLN A 23 4.28 -21.04 24.74
CA GLN A 23 5.46 -20.90 23.89
C GLN A 23 5.59 -22.15 23.02
N CYS A 24 5.56 -21.96 21.70
CA CYS A 24 5.88 -22.99 20.73
C CYS A 24 7.28 -22.75 20.15
N PRO A 25 8.01 -23.80 19.74
CA PRO A 25 9.31 -23.64 19.09
C PRO A 25 9.19 -22.85 17.78
N PRO A 26 10.27 -22.18 17.32
CA PRO A 26 10.28 -21.41 16.07
C PRO A 26 9.76 -22.23 14.88
N GLY A 27 8.90 -21.62 14.05
CA GLY A 27 8.26 -22.30 12.93
C GLY A 27 6.99 -23.08 13.31
N SER A 28 6.47 -22.90 14.52
CA SER A 28 5.21 -23.52 14.94
C SER A 28 4.34 -22.57 15.76
N TYR A 29 3.02 -22.82 15.76
CA TYR A 29 2.01 -22.01 16.43
C TYR A 29 1.13 -22.88 17.35
N PRO A 30 0.64 -22.32 18.46
CA PRO A 30 -0.25 -23.03 19.37
C PRO A 30 -1.64 -23.26 18.72
N HIS A 31 -2.15 -24.48 18.80
CA HIS A 31 -3.48 -24.85 18.31
C HIS A 31 -4.30 -25.52 19.42
N PRO A 32 -5.58 -25.15 19.62
CA PRO A 32 -6.34 -24.09 18.91
C PRO A 32 -5.88 -22.66 19.28
N PRO A 33 -6.06 -21.67 18.40
CA PRO A 33 -5.52 -20.31 18.57
C PRO A 33 -6.18 -19.52 19.71
N ASP A 34 -7.44 -19.83 20.06
CA ASP A 34 -8.18 -19.12 21.10
C ASP A 34 -8.90 -20.06 22.07
N ARG A 35 -8.29 -20.28 23.23
CA ARG A 35 -9.05 -20.57 24.45
C ARG A 35 -8.68 -19.54 25.49
N ALA A 36 -9.69 -18.98 26.16
CA ALA A 36 -9.58 -17.99 27.23
C ALA A 36 -8.32 -18.24 28.08
N ARG A 37 -7.31 -17.39 27.90
CA ARG A 37 -5.98 -17.58 28.50
C ARG A 37 -6.14 -17.68 30.03
N PRO A 38 -5.84 -18.83 30.67
CA PRO A 38 -5.99 -18.94 32.10
C PRO A 38 -5.03 -17.97 32.80
N ARG A 39 -5.49 -17.34 33.89
CA ARG A 39 -4.59 -16.58 34.78
C ARG A 39 -3.61 -17.57 35.40
N CYS A 40 -2.31 -17.28 35.32
CA CYS A 40 -1.30 -18.14 35.90
C CYS A 40 -1.58 -18.32 37.41
N GLY A 41 -1.74 -19.56 37.88
CA GLY A 41 -1.98 -19.89 39.29
C GLY A 41 -3.42 -20.17 39.72
N SER A 42 -4.42 -20.20 38.82
CA SER A 42 -5.79 -20.61 39.21
C SER A 42 -5.91 -22.14 39.41
N PRO A 43 -6.37 -22.64 40.58
CA PRO A 43 -6.50 -24.07 40.85
C PRO A 43 -7.74 -24.73 40.20
N ARG A 44 -8.53 -23.99 39.39
CA ARG A 44 -9.77 -24.47 38.79
C ARG A 44 -9.71 -24.44 37.27
N GLY A 45 -9.26 -25.54 36.69
CA GLY A 45 -9.37 -25.87 35.28
C GLY A 45 -8.16 -26.67 34.83
N ARG A 46 -8.33 -27.96 34.50
CA ARG A 46 -7.27 -28.70 33.79
C ARG A 46 -7.17 -28.09 32.38
N PRO A 47 -6.06 -27.43 32.00
CA PRO A 47 -5.92 -26.95 30.63
C PRO A 47 -5.83 -28.17 29.71
N GLU A 48 -6.68 -28.23 28.69
CA GLU A 48 -6.50 -29.20 27.60
C GLU A 48 -5.12 -28.95 26.95
N PRO A 49 -4.36 -30.00 26.58
CA PRO A 49 -2.99 -29.81 26.11
C PRO A 49 -2.94 -28.96 24.83
N VAL A 50 -2.28 -27.80 24.92
CA VAL A 50 -1.96 -26.96 23.75
C VAL A 50 -1.00 -27.73 22.86
N ARG A 51 -1.37 -27.94 21.59
CA ARG A 51 -0.52 -28.63 20.61
C ARG A 51 0.13 -27.59 19.70
N CYS A 52 1.44 -27.63 19.55
CA CYS A 52 2.13 -26.79 18.57
C CYS A 52 2.01 -27.42 17.19
N ARG A 53 1.43 -26.69 16.23
CA ARG A 53 1.37 -27.08 14.81
C ARG A 53 2.43 -26.31 14.02
N VAL A 54 3.11 -26.99 13.10
CA VAL A 54 4.14 -26.37 12.26
C VAL A 54 3.47 -25.42 11.26
N LEU A 55 4.09 -24.27 11.01
CA LEU A 55 3.70 -23.32 9.97
C LEU A 55 3.97 -23.95 8.60
N ARG A 56 2.97 -23.89 7.72
CA ARG A 56 3.00 -24.49 6.38
C ARG A 56 2.77 -23.40 5.35
N CYS A 57 3.42 -23.52 4.20
CA CYS A 57 3.20 -22.59 3.11
C CYS A 57 1.83 -22.83 2.46
N PRO A 58 1.09 -21.76 2.12
CA PRO A 58 -0.20 -21.88 1.44
C PRO A 58 -0.01 -22.43 0.03
N ALA A 59 -1.04 -23.11 -0.46
CA ALA A 59 -1.10 -23.45 -1.88
C ALA A 59 -1.37 -22.20 -2.72
N PRO A 60 -0.74 -22.04 -3.90
CA PRO A 60 -1.11 -20.99 -4.84
C PRO A 60 -2.60 -21.06 -5.17
N LEU A 61 -3.31 -19.93 -5.14
CA LEU A 61 -4.75 -19.87 -5.45
C LEU A 61 -5.02 -20.25 -6.91
N SER A 62 -4.17 -19.76 -7.81
CA SER A 62 -4.23 -20.04 -9.24
C SER A 62 -2.86 -19.85 -9.88
N PHE A 63 -2.60 -20.57 -10.97
CA PHE A 63 -1.45 -20.37 -11.86
C PHE A 63 -1.96 -20.57 -13.29
N PRO A 64 -2.43 -19.50 -13.95
CA PRO A 64 -3.01 -19.58 -15.30
C PRO A 64 -1.92 -19.92 -16.32
N HIS A 65 -2.32 -20.56 -17.42
CA HIS A 65 -1.43 -20.91 -18.54
C HIS A 65 -0.21 -21.76 -18.14
N GLY A 66 -0.37 -22.57 -17.10
CA GLY A 66 0.67 -23.49 -16.66
C GLY A 66 0.21 -24.49 -15.62
N THR A 67 1.17 -25.31 -15.19
CA THR A 67 0.98 -26.37 -14.21
C THR A 67 1.92 -26.19 -13.02
N VAL A 68 1.40 -26.58 -11.85
CA VAL A 68 2.13 -26.52 -10.56
C VAL A 68 2.17 -27.92 -9.98
N GLN A 69 3.35 -28.38 -9.56
CA GLN A 69 3.55 -29.71 -9.00
C GLN A 69 4.52 -29.69 -7.81
N PRO A 70 4.30 -30.50 -6.75
CA PRO A 70 3.10 -31.31 -6.49
C PRO A 70 1.94 -30.45 -5.98
N ARG A 71 0.67 -30.85 -6.21
CA ARG A 71 -0.52 -30.12 -5.74
C ARG A 71 -0.99 -30.63 -4.37
N PHE A 72 -0.81 -29.83 -3.33
CA PHE A 72 -1.27 -30.09 -1.97
C PHE A 72 -1.98 -28.85 -1.40
N PRO A 73 -2.92 -28.99 -0.46
CA PRO A 73 -3.62 -27.86 0.15
C PRO A 73 -2.70 -26.98 1.03
N ALA A 74 -1.59 -27.54 1.52
CA ALA A 74 -0.56 -26.80 2.25
C ALA A 74 0.76 -27.59 2.26
N TYR A 75 1.88 -26.89 2.32
CA TYR A 75 3.22 -27.47 2.13
C TYR A 75 4.05 -27.39 3.42
N PRO A 76 4.59 -28.50 3.93
CA PRO A 76 5.50 -28.46 5.07
C PRO A 76 6.84 -27.78 4.70
N PRO A 77 7.54 -27.20 5.68
CA PRO A 77 8.88 -26.66 5.47
C PRO A 77 9.82 -27.66 4.80
N GLY A 78 10.58 -27.20 3.81
CA GLY A 78 11.45 -28.00 2.96
C GLY A 78 10.80 -28.53 1.68
N SER A 79 9.47 -28.40 1.53
CA SER A 79 8.79 -28.75 0.28
C SER A 79 9.26 -27.87 -0.88
N VAL A 80 9.29 -28.45 -2.08
CA VAL A 80 9.60 -27.74 -3.32
C VAL A 80 8.39 -27.82 -4.24
N LEU A 81 7.92 -26.67 -4.69
CA LEU A 81 6.95 -26.53 -5.77
C LEU A 81 7.68 -26.26 -7.07
N ARG A 82 7.20 -26.85 -8.16
CA ARG A 82 7.67 -26.65 -9.52
C ARG A 82 6.57 -26.06 -10.38
N PHE A 83 6.94 -25.09 -11.18
CA PHE A 83 6.07 -24.37 -12.11
C PHE A 83 6.54 -24.63 -13.53
N GLU A 84 5.60 -24.89 -14.42
CA GLU A 84 5.85 -25.15 -15.84
C GLU A 84 4.73 -24.49 -16.65
N CYS A 85 5.08 -23.68 -17.64
CA CYS A 85 4.08 -23.06 -18.50
C CYS A 85 3.56 -24.02 -19.56
N ASP A 86 2.32 -23.80 -19.99
CA ASP A 86 1.72 -24.53 -21.10
C ASP A 86 2.48 -24.21 -22.41
N ASP A 87 2.37 -25.10 -23.41
CA ASP A 87 3.04 -24.91 -24.70
C ASP A 87 2.68 -23.55 -25.32
N GLY A 88 3.71 -22.78 -25.70
CA GLY A 88 3.57 -21.45 -26.28
C GLY A 88 3.64 -20.30 -25.26
N PHE A 89 3.73 -20.59 -23.97
CA PHE A 89 3.94 -19.60 -22.91
C PHE A 89 5.38 -19.67 -22.37
N VAL A 90 5.92 -18.53 -21.93
CA VAL A 90 7.25 -18.41 -21.34
C VAL A 90 7.13 -18.16 -19.83
N LEU A 91 7.90 -18.91 -19.05
CA LEU A 91 7.91 -18.77 -17.60
C LEU A 91 8.77 -17.56 -17.19
N ARG A 92 8.13 -16.58 -16.55
CA ARG A 92 8.77 -15.41 -15.94
C ARG A 92 8.85 -15.60 -14.42
N GLY A 93 10.07 -15.54 -13.87
CA GLY A 93 10.36 -15.79 -12.46
C GLY A 93 10.98 -17.17 -12.17
N THR A 94 10.98 -17.58 -10.90
CA THR A 94 11.63 -18.84 -10.48
C THR A 94 10.76 -20.07 -10.73
N ALA A 95 11.31 -21.06 -11.44
CA ALA A 95 10.62 -22.32 -11.72
C ALA A 95 10.41 -23.20 -10.48
N GLU A 96 11.18 -22.98 -9.41
CA GLU A 96 11.05 -23.73 -8.17
C GLU A 96 10.90 -22.81 -6.96
N LEU A 97 9.86 -23.07 -6.15
CA LEU A 97 9.68 -22.40 -4.84
C LEU A 97 9.94 -23.38 -3.70
N ARG A 98 10.70 -22.93 -2.69
CA ARG A 98 11.00 -23.73 -1.50
C ARG A 98 10.30 -23.19 -0.26
N CYS A 99 9.51 -24.03 0.39
CA CYS A 99 8.84 -23.66 1.63
C CYS A 99 9.83 -23.54 2.80
N ARG A 100 9.96 -22.34 3.37
CA ARG A 100 10.84 -22.05 4.52
C ARG A 100 10.16 -22.40 5.85
N ARG A 101 10.94 -22.51 6.94
CA ARG A 101 10.46 -22.88 8.29
C ARG A 101 9.41 -21.93 8.88
N GLY A 102 9.30 -20.71 8.35
CA GLY A 102 8.26 -19.75 8.73
C GLY A 102 6.89 -19.99 8.10
N GLY A 103 6.73 -21.04 7.28
CA GLY A 103 5.51 -21.25 6.48
C GLY A 103 5.39 -20.25 5.33
N VAL A 104 6.52 -19.85 4.75
CA VAL A 104 6.56 -18.92 3.61
C VAL A 104 7.44 -19.46 2.49
N TRP A 105 7.07 -19.18 1.25
CA TRP A 105 7.84 -19.52 0.05
C TRP A 105 9.16 -18.76 -0.03
N SER A 106 10.08 -19.30 -0.82
CA SER A 106 11.42 -18.72 -0.98
C SER A 106 11.39 -17.45 -1.81
N ASP A 107 10.46 -17.37 -2.76
CA ASP A 107 10.31 -16.35 -3.78
C ASP A 107 8.80 -16.22 -4.12
N PRO A 108 8.37 -15.13 -4.79
CA PRO A 108 7.01 -14.99 -5.31
C PRO A 108 6.67 -16.07 -6.36
N PRO A 109 5.39 -16.42 -6.56
CA PRO A 109 4.96 -17.27 -7.67
C PRO A 109 5.36 -16.69 -9.03
N PRO A 110 5.89 -17.51 -9.96
CA PRO A 110 6.18 -17.08 -11.32
C PRO A 110 4.89 -16.81 -12.10
N VAL A 111 5.02 -16.24 -13.29
CA VAL A 111 3.93 -15.97 -14.23
C VAL A 111 4.24 -16.61 -15.59
N CYS A 112 3.22 -17.08 -16.28
CA CYS A 112 3.33 -17.53 -17.67
C CYS A 112 2.83 -16.41 -18.58
N ASP A 113 3.71 -15.86 -19.41
CA ASP A 113 3.36 -14.91 -20.47
C ASP A 113 3.33 -15.60 -21.84
N ASP A 114 2.74 -14.96 -22.83
CA ASP A 114 2.65 -15.47 -24.21
C ASP A 114 3.94 -15.26 -25.03
N GLY A 115 5.01 -14.81 -24.39
CA GLY A 115 6.27 -14.45 -25.01
C GLY A 115 6.18 -13.21 -25.92
N ASP A 116 5.05 -12.49 -25.93
CA ASP A 116 4.89 -11.29 -26.74
C ASP A 116 5.65 -10.12 -26.10
N PRO A 117 6.64 -9.52 -26.80
CA PRO A 117 7.32 -8.30 -26.37
C PRO A 117 6.41 -7.09 -26.15
N PHE A 118 5.13 -7.16 -26.52
CA PHE A 118 4.13 -6.11 -26.30
C PHE A 118 3.05 -6.48 -25.27
N SER A 119 3.19 -7.61 -24.57
CA SER A 119 2.34 -7.93 -23.42
C SER A 119 2.63 -6.99 -22.24
N TYR A 120 1.61 -6.70 -21.43
CA TYR A 120 1.66 -5.79 -20.28
C TYR A 120 1.03 -6.43 -19.05
N ASP A 121 1.56 -6.13 -17.87
CA ASP A 121 0.90 -6.46 -16.60
C ASP A 121 -0.35 -5.57 -16.44
N LEU A 122 -1.46 -6.16 -16.00
CA LEU A 122 -2.67 -5.39 -15.71
C LEU A 122 -2.50 -4.58 -14.42
N PRO A 123 -3.15 -3.40 -14.29
CA PRO A 123 -3.09 -2.60 -13.06
C PRO A 123 -3.44 -3.38 -11.79
N GLU A 124 -4.37 -4.34 -11.87
CA GLU A 124 -4.77 -5.23 -10.77
C GLU A 124 -3.62 -6.14 -10.31
N ASP A 125 -2.84 -6.68 -11.25
CA ASP A 125 -1.70 -7.57 -10.95
C ASP A 125 -0.52 -6.84 -10.31
N ILE A 126 -0.46 -5.52 -10.50
CA ILE A 126 0.56 -4.62 -9.96
C ILE A 126 0.11 -4.11 -8.58
N SER A 127 -1.18 -3.81 -8.45
CA SER A 127 -1.77 -3.31 -7.20
C SER A 127 -1.48 -4.23 -6.00
N GLY A 128 -1.51 -5.55 -6.21
CA GLY A 128 -1.16 -6.54 -5.20
C GLY A 128 0.32 -6.53 -4.78
N GLY A 129 1.25 -6.16 -5.68
CA GLY A 129 2.68 -6.07 -5.36
C GLY A 129 3.14 -4.70 -4.83
N LEU A 130 2.40 -3.63 -5.13
CA LEU A 130 2.60 -2.31 -4.55
C LEU A 130 1.98 -2.18 -3.14
N GLY A 131 0.96 -3.00 -2.84
CA GLY A 131 0.18 -2.88 -1.61
C GLY A 131 0.99 -2.92 -0.30
N SER A 132 2.10 -3.64 -0.21
CA SER A 132 2.88 -3.73 1.06
C SER A 132 3.68 -2.46 1.37
N SER A 133 4.33 -1.87 0.38
CA SER A 133 5.04 -0.58 0.52
C SER A 133 4.06 0.56 0.72
N PHE A 134 2.86 0.48 0.14
CA PHE A 134 1.79 1.44 0.40
C PHE A 134 1.10 1.24 1.75
N ALA A 135 0.96 -0.01 2.23
CA ALA A 135 0.56 -0.28 3.61
C ALA A 135 1.56 0.35 4.59
N SER A 136 2.86 0.32 4.25
CA SER A 136 3.90 0.99 5.03
C SER A 136 3.73 2.53 5.07
N ILE A 137 3.20 3.13 4.00
CA ILE A 137 2.83 4.56 3.96
C ILE A 137 1.60 4.82 4.84
N LEU A 138 0.57 3.99 4.75
CA LEU A 138 -0.64 4.10 5.57
C LEU A 138 -0.33 3.92 7.07
N GLU A 139 0.59 3.01 7.41
CA GLU A 139 1.10 2.83 8.77
C GLU A 139 1.76 4.12 9.30
N LEU A 140 2.57 4.79 8.47
CA LEU A 140 3.21 6.06 8.82
C LEU A 140 2.20 7.22 8.93
N ALA A 141 1.17 7.21 8.09
CA ALA A 141 0.07 8.19 8.12
C ALA A 141 -0.84 8.01 9.35
N GLY A 142 -0.64 6.96 10.15
CA GLY A 142 -1.48 6.66 11.30
C GLY A 142 -2.89 6.18 10.92
N ALA A 143 -3.12 5.84 9.66
CA ALA A 143 -4.38 5.27 9.18
C ALA A 143 -4.51 3.84 9.70
N ARG A 144 -5.34 3.64 10.74
CA ARG A 144 -5.69 2.31 11.23
C ARG A 144 -7.11 1.97 10.80
N ALA A 145 -7.26 0.78 10.23
CA ALA A 145 -8.49 -0.02 10.35
C ALA A 145 -8.60 -0.51 11.80
N ASP A 146 -9.70 -0.18 12.46
CA ASP A 146 -10.04 -0.60 13.81
C ASP A 146 -11.40 -1.30 13.73
N ASP A 147 -11.48 -2.60 13.99
CA ASP A 147 -12.46 -3.11 14.96
C ASP A 147 -12.08 -4.51 15.48
N GLU A 148 -12.47 -4.74 16.73
CA GLU A 148 -12.40 -6.00 17.43
C GLU A 148 -13.02 -7.13 16.60
N THR A 149 -12.18 -8.00 16.01
CA THR A 149 -12.35 -9.47 15.89
C THR A 149 -11.57 -10.04 14.71
N SER A 150 -10.25 -9.86 14.65
CA SER A 150 -9.42 -10.80 13.90
C SER A 150 -8.00 -10.89 14.44
N LEU A 151 -7.50 -12.12 14.51
CA LEU A 151 -6.16 -12.48 14.94
C LEU A 151 -5.14 -11.95 13.91
N GLY A 152 -4.50 -10.81 14.19
CA GLY A 152 -3.42 -10.22 13.41
C GLY A 152 -2.42 -9.48 14.30
N ARG A 153 -1.16 -9.40 13.88
CA ARG A 153 0.01 -9.07 14.72
C ARG A 153 -0.10 -7.74 15.48
N ARG A 154 0.35 -7.77 16.74
CA ARG A 154 0.67 -6.59 17.56
C ARG A 154 1.84 -5.86 16.90
N ILE A 155 1.60 -4.68 16.33
CA ILE A 155 2.66 -3.83 15.80
C ILE A 155 2.91 -2.68 16.79
N VAL A 156 4.18 -2.52 17.11
CA VAL A 156 4.74 -1.47 17.96
C VAL A 156 4.80 -0.19 17.13
N LEU A 157 4.16 0.87 17.63
CA LEU A 157 4.19 2.18 17.01
C LEU A 157 5.59 2.81 17.20
N SER A 158 6.33 3.01 16.11
CA SER A 158 7.37 4.05 16.10
C SER A 158 6.74 5.28 15.45
N HIS A 159 6.14 6.16 16.26
CA HIS A 159 5.51 7.42 15.84
C HIS A 159 6.49 8.46 15.23
N ASN A 160 7.64 8.01 14.70
CA ASN A 160 8.75 8.87 14.30
C ASN A 160 9.42 8.43 12.97
N GLY A 161 8.73 7.61 12.18
CA GLY A 161 9.25 7.16 10.89
C GLY A 161 9.19 8.22 9.80
N SER A 162 10.12 8.19 8.87
CA SER A 162 10.13 9.00 7.65
C SER A 162 10.29 8.11 6.43
N LEU A 163 9.80 8.56 5.27
CA LEU A 163 9.88 7.79 4.04
C LEU A 163 10.64 8.57 2.98
N HIS A 164 11.71 7.96 2.46
CA HIS A 164 12.52 8.48 1.37
C HIS A 164 12.19 7.72 0.07
N VAL A 165 11.82 8.46 -0.97
CA VAL A 165 11.43 7.92 -2.27
C VAL A 165 12.45 8.36 -3.32
N TYR A 166 13.09 7.40 -3.98
CA TYR A 166 14.13 7.64 -5.00
C TYR A 166 13.56 7.27 -6.37
N LEU A 167 13.37 8.24 -7.24
CA LEU A 167 12.88 8.06 -8.61
C LEU A 167 14.07 8.11 -9.58
N LEU A 168 14.37 6.96 -10.20
CA LEU A 168 15.47 6.80 -11.16
C LEU A 168 14.88 6.66 -12.56
N LEU A 169 15.11 7.67 -13.41
CA LEU A 169 14.55 7.75 -14.76
C LEU A 169 15.65 7.50 -15.80
N ASP A 170 15.48 6.45 -16.60
CA ASP A 170 16.36 6.11 -17.71
C ASP A 170 16.12 7.04 -18.90
N ALA A 171 17.15 7.79 -19.29
CA ALA A 171 17.18 8.68 -20.44
C ALA A 171 18.19 8.20 -21.50
N SER A 172 18.50 6.90 -21.49
CA SER A 172 19.42 6.29 -22.45
C SER A 172 18.84 6.25 -23.87
N GLY A 173 19.70 5.94 -24.84
CA GLY A 173 19.32 5.90 -26.24
C GLY A 173 18.31 4.80 -26.59
N SER A 174 18.21 3.74 -25.77
CA SER A 174 17.28 2.63 -26.01
C SER A 174 15.83 2.98 -25.65
N VAL A 175 15.64 3.88 -24.68
CA VAL A 175 14.33 4.38 -24.25
C VAL A 175 13.70 5.29 -25.31
N GLN A 176 14.50 6.15 -25.95
CA GLN A 176 14.04 7.20 -26.89
C GLN A 176 13.16 8.27 -26.21
N GLN A 177 12.94 9.40 -26.91
CA GLN A 177 12.27 10.56 -26.34
C GLN A 177 10.81 10.30 -25.93
N ASP A 178 10.05 9.56 -26.74
CA ASP A 178 8.62 9.34 -26.49
C ASP A 178 8.38 8.48 -25.25
N ASN A 179 9.21 7.45 -24.99
CA ASN A 179 9.07 6.65 -23.77
C ASN A 179 9.67 7.36 -22.55
N PHE A 180 10.70 8.20 -22.72
CA PHE A 180 11.19 9.05 -21.63
C PHE A 180 10.11 10.01 -21.13
N GLU A 181 9.28 10.55 -22.04
CA GLU A 181 8.12 11.35 -21.67
C GLU A 181 7.12 10.54 -20.83
N LEU A 182 6.88 9.27 -21.16
CA LEU A 182 6.06 8.37 -20.35
C LEU A 182 6.69 8.13 -18.96
N PHE A 183 8.01 7.98 -18.86
CA PHE A 183 8.69 7.85 -17.55
C PHE A 183 8.55 9.11 -16.71
N ARG A 184 8.68 10.28 -17.33
CA ARG A 184 8.48 11.57 -16.66
C ARG A 184 7.05 11.72 -16.14
N GLN A 185 6.06 11.46 -16.97
CA GLN A 185 4.64 11.50 -16.58
C GLN A 185 4.31 10.50 -15.47
N SER A 186 4.89 9.30 -15.56
CA SER A 186 4.78 8.26 -14.53
C SER A 186 5.35 8.71 -13.19
N ALA A 187 6.53 9.36 -13.20
CA ALA A 187 7.15 9.91 -12.01
C ALA A 187 6.32 11.04 -11.39
N VAL A 188 5.76 11.94 -12.20
CA VAL A 188 4.84 13.00 -11.72
C VAL A 188 3.62 12.38 -11.05
N ALA A 189 2.98 11.39 -11.68
CA ALA A 189 1.82 10.69 -11.11
C ALA A 189 2.14 9.99 -9.78
N ILE A 190 3.35 9.45 -9.62
CA ILE A 190 3.82 8.88 -8.35
C ILE A 190 3.94 9.96 -7.28
N VAL A 191 4.61 11.08 -7.58
CA VAL A 191 4.85 12.15 -6.60
C VAL A 191 3.53 12.79 -6.15
N ASP A 192 2.68 13.16 -7.11
CA ASP A 192 1.35 13.74 -6.85
C ASP A 192 0.49 12.80 -5.99
N ARG A 193 0.53 11.49 -6.27
CA ARG A 193 -0.24 10.54 -5.48
C ARG A 193 0.33 10.36 -4.08
N LEU A 194 1.65 10.24 -3.94
CA LEU A 194 2.28 10.04 -2.64
C LEU A 194 2.15 11.27 -1.74
N SER A 195 2.25 12.48 -2.30
CA SER A 195 2.09 13.73 -1.54
C SER A 195 0.69 13.94 -0.99
N SER A 196 -0.32 13.22 -1.51
CA SER A 196 -1.68 13.24 -0.95
C SER A 196 -1.79 12.64 0.46
N PHE A 197 -0.79 11.86 0.90
CA PHE A 197 -0.74 11.31 2.24
C PHE A 197 -0.11 12.30 3.23
N GLU A 198 -0.68 12.40 4.44
CA GLU A 198 -0.14 13.20 5.54
C GLU A 198 1.07 12.51 6.21
N VAL A 199 2.10 12.19 5.42
CA VAL A 199 3.32 11.50 5.85
C VAL A 199 4.55 12.38 5.57
N PRO A 200 5.56 12.40 6.46
CA PRO A 200 6.83 13.05 6.16
C PRO A 200 7.58 12.30 5.03
N LEU A 201 7.42 12.82 3.80
CA LEU A 201 8.04 12.33 2.57
C LEU A 201 9.25 13.17 2.17
N ARG A 202 10.27 12.52 1.60
CA ARG A 202 11.39 13.18 0.91
C ARG A 202 11.70 12.46 -0.40
N PHE A 203 11.75 13.20 -1.49
CA PHE A 203 12.02 12.69 -2.83
C PHE A 203 13.47 12.92 -3.25
N ALA A 204 14.01 11.99 -4.02
CA ALA A 204 15.21 12.19 -4.81
C ALA A 204 14.91 11.82 -6.26
N ILE A 205 15.34 12.67 -7.18
CA ILE A 205 15.14 12.48 -8.62
C ILE A 205 16.52 12.32 -9.26
N VAL A 206 16.73 11.20 -9.93
CA VAL A 206 17.98 10.87 -10.62
C VAL A 206 17.65 10.51 -12.05
N SER A 207 18.27 11.19 -13.01
CA SER A 207 18.22 10.83 -14.41
C SER A 207 19.53 10.17 -14.82
N PHE A 208 19.48 9.09 -15.59
CA PHE A 208 20.70 8.37 -15.98
C PHE A 208 20.70 7.95 -17.44
N ALA A 209 21.89 7.99 -18.03
CA ALA A 209 22.22 7.38 -19.31
C ALA A 209 23.64 6.79 -19.17
N THR A 210 24.64 7.21 -19.95
CA THR A 210 26.05 6.83 -19.69
C THR A 210 26.52 7.41 -18.35
N ASN A 211 26.13 8.65 -18.09
CA ASN A 211 26.41 9.36 -16.85
C ASN A 211 25.11 9.51 -16.05
N THR A 212 25.25 9.61 -14.73
CA THR A 212 24.16 9.92 -13.80
C THR A 212 24.08 11.41 -13.53
N ARG A 213 22.86 11.92 -13.40
CA ARG A 213 22.57 13.30 -13.00
C ARG A 213 21.56 13.29 -11.87
N VAL A 214 21.96 13.80 -10.72
CA VAL A 214 21.05 14.03 -9.59
C VAL A 214 20.35 15.36 -9.82
N ILE A 215 19.03 15.33 -9.97
CA ILE A 215 18.18 16.51 -10.19
C ILE A 215 17.67 17.05 -8.84
N ILE A 216 17.31 16.13 -7.93
CA ILE A 216 16.97 16.43 -6.53
C ILE A 216 17.65 15.38 -5.66
N SER A 217 18.37 15.83 -4.63
CA SER A 217 18.87 14.98 -3.54
C SER A 217 17.93 15.00 -2.34
N THR A 218 17.80 13.88 -1.62
CA THR A 218 17.02 13.83 -0.36
C THR A 218 17.53 14.79 0.71
N THR A 219 18.72 15.36 0.54
CA THR A 219 19.34 16.32 1.46
C THR A 219 18.91 17.76 1.24
N GLU A 220 18.33 18.07 0.07
CA GLU A 220 17.85 19.42 -0.28
C GLU A 220 16.55 19.75 0.46
N GLU A 221 16.31 21.01 0.79
CA GLU A 221 15.07 21.41 1.49
C GLU A 221 13.83 21.14 0.62
N ASP A 222 13.96 21.42 -0.68
CA ASP A 222 12.97 21.21 -1.73
C ASP A 222 12.52 19.75 -1.87
N ALA A 223 13.31 18.78 -1.41
CA ALA A 223 12.99 17.35 -1.52
C ALA A 223 11.68 16.95 -0.80
N SER A 224 11.21 17.74 0.16
CA SER A 224 9.94 17.52 0.86
C SER A 224 8.76 18.31 0.29
N ASP A 225 8.98 19.19 -0.68
CA ASP A 225 7.94 19.98 -1.31
C ASP A 225 7.52 19.33 -2.64
N ALA A 226 6.30 18.80 -2.69
CA ALA A 226 5.81 18.08 -3.85
C ALA A 226 5.68 18.97 -5.09
N ASP A 227 5.30 20.24 -4.93
CA ASP A 227 5.12 21.17 -6.05
C ASP A 227 6.47 21.49 -6.70
N GLU A 228 7.51 21.69 -5.89
CA GLU A 228 8.88 21.92 -6.37
C GLU A 228 9.46 20.65 -7.02
N VAL A 229 9.23 19.47 -6.42
CA VAL A 229 9.66 18.18 -7.00
C VAL A 229 9.00 17.96 -8.37
N ILE A 230 7.70 18.20 -8.48
CA ILE A 230 6.94 18.08 -9.74
C ILE A 230 7.47 19.10 -10.77
N ALA A 231 7.69 20.35 -10.38
CA ALA A 231 8.22 21.38 -11.27
C ALA A 231 9.59 20.99 -11.86
N ARG A 232 10.50 20.42 -11.04
CA ARG A 232 11.79 19.94 -11.54
C ARG A 232 11.65 18.71 -12.44
N LEU A 233 10.73 17.79 -12.14
CA LEU A 233 10.42 16.65 -13.00
C LEU A 233 9.92 17.12 -14.38
N GLU A 234 8.98 18.07 -14.41
CA GLU A 234 8.43 18.63 -15.66
C GLU A 234 9.47 19.39 -16.48
N ALA A 235 10.47 19.99 -15.82
CA ALA A 235 11.57 20.70 -16.48
C ALA A 235 12.58 19.74 -17.14
N MET A 236 12.60 18.46 -16.78
CA MET A 236 13.55 17.48 -17.34
C MET A 236 13.32 17.28 -18.84
N ASN A 237 14.43 17.18 -19.56
CA ASN A 237 14.44 16.94 -21.00
C ASN A 237 15.36 15.75 -21.34
N PHE A 238 14.90 14.88 -22.24
CA PHE A 238 15.68 13.75 -22.76
C PHE A 238 17.05 14.19 -23.33
N GLY A 239 17.11 15.36 -23.98
CA GLY A 239 18.33 15.87 -24.59
C GLY A 239 19.45 16.26 -23.61
N GLU A 240 19.19 16.26 -22.31
CA GLU A 240 20.17 16.66 -21.29
C GLU A 240 21.40 15.74 -21.19
N HIS A 241 21.26 14.48 -21.58
CA HIS A 241 22.38 13.53 -21.62
C HIS A 241 23.23 13.65 -22.90
N GLY A 242 22.83 14.51 -23.84
CA GLY A 242 23.57 14.80 -25.07
C GLY A 242 23.90 13.53 -25.86
N ASN A 243 25.19 13.33 -26.16
CA ASN A 243 25.67 12.16 -26.93
C ASN A 243 25.93 10.93 -26.04
N ALA A 244 25.70 11.02 -24.73
CA ALA A 244 26.05 9.99 -23.77
C ALA A 244 24.91 8.98 -23.58
N THR A 245 24.58 8.26 -24.66
CA THR A 245 23.35 7.46 -24.81
C THR A 245 23.42 6.03 -24.27
N GLY A 246 24.51 5.65 -23.60
CA GLY A 246 24.60 4.35 -22.91
C GLY A 246 23.62 4.26 -21.73
N THR A 247 23.57 3.10 -21.08
CA THR A 247 22.62 2.80 -20.00
C THR A 247 23.40 2.29 -18.78
N ASN A 248 23.61 3.18 -17.80
CA ASN A 248 24.41 2.92 -16.59
C ASN A 248 23.53 2.83 -15.34
N MET A 249 22.75 1.76 -15.25
CA MET A 249 21.89 1.49 -14.09
C MET A 249 22.69 1.34 -12.79
N HIS A 250 23.89 0.75 -12.86
CA HIS A 250 24.78 0.63 -11.69
C HIS A 250 25.14 1.99 -11.09
N GLY A 251 25.51 2.96 -11.93
CA GLY A 251 25.80 4.32 -11.48
C GLY A 251 24.58 4.98 -10.81
N ALA A 252 23.39 4.80 -11.38
CA ALA A 252 22.16 5.42 -10.86
C ALA A 252 21.83 4.92 -9.44
N LEU A 253 21.93 3.61 -9.23
CA LEU A 253 21.77 2.99 -7.90
C LEU A 253 22.90 3.38 -6.94
N LEU A 254 24.11 3.63 -7.45
CA LEU A 254 25.22 4.09 -6.60
C LEU A 254 24.97 5.51 -6.05
N GLU A 255 24.26 6.38 -6.78
CA GLU A 255 23.84 7.67 -6.24
C GLU A 255 22.86 7.52 -5.07
N VAL A 256 21.94 6.55 -5.14
CA VAL A 256 21.07 6.21 -4.00
C VAL A 256 21.90 5.79 -2.79
N TYR A 257 22.87 4.89 -3.00
CA TYR A 257 23.82 4.48 -1.95
C TYR A 257 24.53 5.68 -1.31
N HIS A 258 25.02 6.63 -2.11
CA HIS A 258 25.68 7.84 -1.60
C HIS A 258 24.73 8.72 -0.77
N MET A 259 23.49 8.92 -1.22
CA MET A 259 22.49 9.70 -0.47
C MET A 259 22.17 9.06 0.89
N VAL A 260 22.01 7.73 0.93
CA VAL A 260 21.76 6.98 2.16
C VAL A 260 22.98 7.06 3.10
N LEU A 261 24.19 6.88 2.57
CA LEU A 261 25.42 6.98 3.35
C LEU A 261 25.56 8.37 3.99
N PHE A 262 25.33 9.43 3.21
CA PHE A 262 25.39 10.81 3.70
C PHE A 262 24.35 11.07 4.81
N GLN A 263 23.13 10.53 4.68
CA GLN A 263 22.11 10.62 5.72
C GLN A 263 22.56 9.94 7.03
N LYS A 264 23.19 8.76 6.94
CA LYS A 264 23.72 8.01 8.10
C LYS A 264 24.84 8.79 8.80
N GLU A 265 25.75 9.37 8.04
CA GLU A 265 26.84 10.21 8.57
C GLU A 265 26.30 11.47 9.25
N ARG A 266 25.35 12.17 8.61
CA ARG A 266 24.71 13.36 9.16
C ARG A 266 24.00 13.07 10.48
N SER A 267 23.24 11.97 10.55
CA SER A 267 22.54 11.55 11.78
C SER A 267 23.51 11.31 12.94
N THR A 268 24.67 10.72 12.63
CA THR A 268 25.74 10.49 13.61
C THR A 268 26.34 11.81 14.11
N ARG A 269 26.60 12.76 13.20
CA ARG A 269 27.12 14.09 13.54
C ARG A 269 26.14 14.92 14.37
N ASP A 270 24.85 14.81 14.09
CA ASP A 270 23.78 15.53 14.79
C ASP A 270 23.45 14.92 16.17
N GLY A 271 24.27 13.94 16.62
CA GLY A 271 24.16 13.32 17.95
C GLY A 271 23.03 12.28 18.07
N ARG A 272 22.45 11.84 16.95
CA ARG A 272 21.37 10.85 16.88
C ARG A 272 21.76 9.68 15.95
N PRO A 273 22.72 8.83 16.35
CA PRO A 273 23.32 7.82 15.48
C PRO A 273 22.35 6.73 15.01
N ASP A 274 21.22 6.55 15.69
CA ASP A 274 20.21 5.55 15.32
C ASP A 274 18.98 6.16 14.60
N ALA A 275 18.90 7.48 14.41
CA ALA A 275 17.71 8.11 13.79
C ALA A 275 17.48 7.68 12.34
N TRP A 276 18.54 7.37 11.59
CA TRP A 276 18.43 6.83 10.23
C TRP A 276 17.72 5.47 10.20
N LYS A 277 17.69 4.73 11.32
CA LYS A 277 17.05 3.42 11.39
C LYS A 277 15.52 3.49 11.34
N ASP A 278 14.93 4.64 11.62
CA ASP A 278 13.49 4.86 11.51
C ASP A 278 13.07 5.31 10.09
N THR A 279 14.02 5.47 9.17
CA THR A 279 13.74 5.86 7.78
C THR A 279 13.48 4.63 6.91
N ARG A 280 12.34 4.59 6.23
CA ARG A 280 12.02 3.62 5.18
C ARG A 280 12.48 4.17 3.82
N HIS A 281 12.99 3.31 2.95
CA HIS A 281 13.54 3.69 1.65
C HIS A 281 12.82 2.94 0.53
N VAL A 282 12.28 3.67 -0.44
CA VAL A 282 11.62 3.12 -1.62
C VAL A 282 12.34 3.64 -2.85
N VAL A 283 12.94 2.75 -3.63
CA VAL A 283 13.60 3.04 -4.90
C VAL A 283 12.67 2.61 -6.02
N ILE A 284 12.40 3.50 -6.96
CA ILE A 284 11.56 3.22 -8.14
C ILE A 284 12.39 3.51 -9.38
N LEU A 285 12.66 2.47 -10.15
CA LEU A 285 13.46 2.50 -11.37
C LEU A 285 12.55 2.41 -12.60
N LEU A 286 12.60 3.42 -13.46
CA LEU A 286 11.89 3.46 -14.74
C LEU A 286 12.90 3.25 -15.88
N THR A 287 12.91 2.08 -16.49
CA THR A 287 13.92 1.65 -17.49
C THR A 287 13.43 0.51 -18.35
N ASP A 288 14.08 0.28 -19.50
CA ASP A 288 13.87 -0.90 -20.33
C ASP A 288 14.68 -2.13 -19.87
N GLY A 289 15.46 -2.00 -18.80
CA GLY A 289 16.27 -3.08 -18.21
C GLY A 289 17.59 -3.36 -18.95
N ARG A 290 17.91 -2.60 -20.00
CA ARG A 290 19.05 -2.89 -20.89
C ARG A 290 20.29 -2.07 -20.53
N PHE A 291 20.99 -2.47 -19.48
CA PHE A 291 22.27 -1.84 -19.16
C PHE A 291 23.39 -2.32 -20.08
N ASN A 292 24.29 -1.40 -20.44
CA ASN A 292 25.46 -1.69 -21.28
C ASN A 292 26.72 -0.90 -20.85
N VAL A 293 26.59 -0.05 -19.83
CA VAL A 293 27.68 0.75 -19.25
C VAL A 293 27.71 0.52 -17.75
N GLY A 294 28.92 0.48 -17.18
CA GLY A 294 29.13 0.30 -15.74
C GLY A 294 29.28 -1.16 -15.33
N GLY A 295 29.00 -1.42 -14.06
CA GLY A 295 28.98 -2.77 -13.48
C GLY A 295 27.57 -3.38 -13.50
N HIS A 296 27.43 -4.55 -12.88
CA HIS A 296 26.10 -5.15 -12.72
C HIS A 296 25.28 -4.32 -11.70
N PRO A 297 24.01 -4.00 -11.95
CA PRO A 297 23.20 -3.18 -11.03
C PRO A 297 23.04 -3.81 -9.63
N ARG A 298 22.95 -5.15 -9.54
CA ARG A 298 22.95 -5.87 -8.25
C ARG A 298 24.13 -5.54 -7.33
N ASP A 299 25.30 -5.24 -7.88
CA ASP A 299 26.46 -4.87 -7.05
C ASP A 299 26.22 -3.55 -6.30
N ALA A 300 25.42 -2.64 -6.88
CA ALA A 300 25.02 -1.40 -6.22
C ALA A 300 23.90 -1.66 -5.20
N VAL A 301 22.91 -2.51 -5.55
CA VAL A 301 21.86 -2.95 -4.61
C VAL A 301 22.46 -3.55 -3.35
N ALA A 302 23.44 -4.45 -3.48
CA ALA A 302 24.11 -5.07 -2.34
C ALA A 302 24.78 -4.04 -1.41
N LYS A 303 25.31 -2.93 -1.96
CA LYS A 303 25.87 -1.83 -1.15
C LYS A 303 24.78 -1.05 -0.41
N ILE A 304 23.61 -0.85 -1.03
CA ILE A 304 22.46 -0.20 -0.40
C ILE A 304 21.95 -1.08 0.76
N GLU A 305 21.80 -2.38 0.53
CA GLU A 305 21.39 -3.34 1.55
C GLU A 305 22.37 -3.37 2.74
N ASP A 306 23.68 -3.36 2.47
CA ASP A 306 24.72 -3.36 3.50
C ASP A 306 24.69 -2.07 4.35
N VAL A 307 24.61 -0.88 3.73
CA VAL A 307 24.60 0.38 4.48
C VAL A 307 23.34 0.56 5.33
N LEU A 308 22.21 0.03 4.86
CA LEU A 308 20.92 0.02 5.57
C LEU A 308 20.79 -1.13 6.59
N GLU A 309 21.78 -2.02 6.65
CA GLU A 309 21.81 -3.20 7.51
C GLU A 309 20.59 -4.12 7.30
N ILE A 310 20.19 -4.31 6.04
CA ILE A 310 19.03 -5.13 5.67
C ILE A 310 19.29 -6.60 5.98
N LYS A 311 18.38 -7.18 6.78
CA LYS A 311 18.38 -8.57 7.27
C LYS A 311 16.95 -9.06 7.32
N GLU A 312 16.72 -10.35 7.60
CA GLU A 312 15.37 -10.96 7.63
C GLU A 312 14.34 -10.21 8.52
N ASP A 313 14.78 -9.50 9.55
CA ASP A 313 13.95 -8.72 10.47
C ASP A 313 13.77 -7.24 10.07
N ARG A 314 14.47 -6.80 9.03
CA ARG A 314 14.51 -5.40 8.55
C ARG A 314 14.28 -5.29 7.04
N GLU A 315 13.82 -6.37 6.40
CA GLU A 315 13.50 -6.40 4.96
C GLU A 315 12.55 -5.26 4.57
N GLU A 316 11.59 -4.90 5.45
CA GLU A 316 10.56 -3.86 5.26
C GLU A 316 11.09 -2.41 5.11
N TYR A 317 12.38 -2.15 5.35
CA TYR A 317 12.96 -0.80 5.31
C TYR A 317 13.54 -0.42 3.96
N LEU A 318 13.61 -1.37 3.01
CA LEU A 318 14.06 -1.14 1.65
C LEU A 318 13.16 -1.87 0.66
N ASP A 319 12.54 -1.11 -0.25
CA ASP A 319 11.81 -1.63 -1.41
C ASP A 319 12.41 -1.06 -2.68
N ILE A 320 12.70 -1.93 -3.65
CA ILE A 320 13.21 -1.55 -4.97
C ILE A 320 12.22 -2.06 -6.00
N TYR A 321 11.48 -1.13 -6.60
CA TYR A 321 10.57 -1.37 -7.71
C TYR A 321 11.24 -1.04 -9.03
N ALA A 322 10.98 -1.87 -10.04
CA ALA A 322 11.49 -1.69 -11.39
C ALA A 322 10.33 -1.78 -12.39
N PHE A 323 10.12 -0.72 -13.16
CA PHE A 323 9.03 -0.62 -14.14
C PHE A 323 9.59 -0.37 -15.54
N GLY A 324 9.20 -1.22 -16.48
CA GLY A 324 9.27 -0.90 -17.90
C GLY A 324 7.93 -0.32 -18.35
N VAL A 325 7.91 0.91 -18.86
CA VAL A 325 6.67 1.60 -19.28
C VAL A 325 6.74 1.90 -20.78
N GLY A 326 5.65 1.64 -21.51
CA GLY A 326 5.53 1.96 -22.93
C GLY A 326 5.75 0.77 -23.86
N ALA A 327 5.85 1.03 -25.17
CA ALA A 327 6.06 0.01 -26.19
C ALA A 327 7.52 -0.46 -26.30
N LEU A 328 8.26 -0.44 -25.19
CA LEU A 328 9.64 -0.86 -25.12
C LEU A 328 9.74 -2.37 -25.04
N GLU A 329 10.75 -2.93 -25.71
CA GLU A 329 11.16 -4.31 -25.48
C GLU A 329 11.97 -4.36 -24.18
N VAL A 330 11.28 -4.70 -23.10
CA VAL A 330 11.82 -4.68 -21.74
C VAL A 330 12.49 -6.02 -21.41
N ASP A 331 13.71 -5.98 -20.88
CA ASP A 331 14.35 -7.16 -20.32
C ASP A 331 13.84 -7.41 -18.89
N MET A 332 12.76 -8.18 -18.79
CA MET A 332 12.12 -8.48 -17.51
C MET A 332 13.01 -9.30 -16.58
N ALA A 333 13.88 -10.15 -17.11
CA ALA A 333 14.79 -10.94 -16.29
C ALA A 333 15.78 -10.02 -15.56
N GLU A 334 16.29 -9.00 -16.26
CA GLU A 334 17.16 -8.00 -15.67
C GLU A 334 16.41 -7.09 -14.67
N LEU A 335 15.17 -6.67 -14.97
CA LEU A 335 14.37 -5.90 -14.00
C LEU A 335 14.11 -6.70 -12.71
N GLU A 336 13.71 -7.97 -12.81
CA GLU A 336 13.55 -8.87 -11.67
C GLU A 336 14.87 -9.10 -10.94
N ALA A 337 15.97 -9.15 -11.68
CA ALA A 337 17.30 -9.19 -11.15
C ALA A 337 17.77 -7.85 -10.58
N VAL A 338 16.98 -6.80 -10.47
CA VAL A 338 17.31 -5.58 -9.69
C VAL A 338 16.28 -5.31 -8.59
N ALA A 339 15.02 -5.63 -8.85
CA ALA A 339 13.92 -5.42 -7.94
C ALA A 339 14.05 -6.23 -6.63
N SER A 340 13.33 -5.80 -5.60
CA SER A 340 13.24 -6.50 -4.31
C SER A 340 12.54 -7.85 -4.45
N HIS A 341 13.02 -8.83 -3.68
CA HIS A 341 12.42 -10.17 -3.59
C HIS A 341 11.80 -10.35 -2.21
N ARG A 342 10.48 -10.16 -2.12
CA ARG A 342 9.72 -10.32 -0.86
C ARG A 342 8.68 -11.42 -0.95
N ARG A 343 8.13 -11.78 0.21
CA ARG A 343 7.13 -12.84 0.35
C ARG A 343 5.85 -12.41 -0.33
N ASP A 344 5.39 -13.22 -1.29
CA ASP A 344 4.10 -13.03 -1.99
C ASP A 344 3.95 -11.68 -2.74
N GLU A 345 5.05 -10.97 -3.00
CA GLU A 345 5.05 -9.63 -3.60
C GLU A 345 6.00 -9.56 -4.81
N ARG A 346 5.49 -9.04 -5.93
CA ARG A 346 6.31 -8.72 -7.11
C ARG A 346 6.74 -7.25 -7.04
N HIS A 347 7.94 -6.98 -7.55
CA HIS A 347 8.51 -5.64 -7.58
C HIS A 347 9.01 -5.23 -8.98
N ALA A 348 8.88 -6.13 -9.97
CA ALA A 348 9.25 -5.87 -11.35
C ALA A 348 8.03 -6.02 -12.25
N PHE A 349 7.70 -4.96 -12.99
CA PHE A 349 6.46 -4.87 -13.75
C PHE A 349 6.68 -4.24 -15.12
N LYS A 350 5.82 -4.60 -16.06
CA LYS A 350 5.77 -4.00 -17.39
C LYS A 350 4.40 -3.37 -17.64
N LEU A 351 4.38 -2.11 -18.03
CA LEU A 351 3.19 -1.27 -18.11
C LEU A 351 3.01 -0.71 -19.50
N ALA A 352 1.75 -0.60 -19.93
CA ALA A 352 1.42 -0.03 -21.22
C ALA A 352 1.76 1.47 -21.29
N ASP A 353 1.41 2.22 -20.24
CA ASP A 353 1.57 3.67 -20.18
C ASP A 353 1.54 4.19 -18.72
N ALA A 354 1.66 5.51 -18.57
CA ALA A 354 1.60 6.19 -17.28
C ALA A 354 0.21 6.07 -16.61
N LEU A 355 -0.87 5.91 -17.39
CA LEU A 355 -2.22 5.74 -16.86
C LEU A 355 -2.38 4.39 -16.16
N ALA A 356 -1.83 3.33 -16.74
CA ALA A 356 -1.82 2.00 -16.13
C ALA A 356 -1.04 2.00 -14.80
N LEU A 357 0.08 2.75 -14.71
CA LEU A 357 0.80 2.92 -13.45
C LEU A 357 -0.05 3.66 -12.42
N HIS A 358 -0.67 4.78 -12.81
CA HIS A 358 -1.56 5.54 -11.94
C HIS A 358 -2.71 4.66 -11.42
N GLN A 359 -3.35 3.87 -12.28
CA GLN A 359 -4.40 2.93 -11.89
C GLN A 359 -3.88 1.83 -10.95
N ALA A 360 -2.66 1.33 -11.17
CA ALA A 360 -2.05 0.35 -10.29
C ALA A 360 -1.77 0.93 -8.89
N LEU A 361 -1.30 2.17 -8.82
CA LEU A 361 -1.08 2.90 -7.56
C LEU A 361 -2.40 3.13 -6.83
N GLU A 362 -3.45 3.55 -7.56
CA GLU A 362 -4.80 3.69 -7.01
C GLU A 362 -5.37 2.36 -6.51
N GLY A 363 -5.19 1.28 -7.28
CA GLY A 363 -5.60 -0.07 -6.88
C GLY A 363 -4.86 -0.56 -5.64
N ALA A 364 -3.55 -0.31 -5.54
CA ALA A 364 -2.74 -0.74 -4.40
C ALA A 364 -3.20 -0.07 -3.11
N LEU A 365 -3.58 1.20 -3.21
CA LEU A 365 -4.15 1.98 -2.14
C LEU A 365 -5.57 1.55 -1.81
N ALA A 366 -6.42 1.29 -2.81
CA ALA A 366 -7.77 0.77 -2.58
C ALA A 366 -7.74 -0.59 -1.86
N ALA A 367 -6.85 -1.50 -2.27
CA ALA A 367 -6.70 -2.83 -1.67
C ALA A 367 -6.17 -2.79 -0.23
N THR A 368 -5.37 -1.78 0.11
CA THR A 368 -4.87 -1.56 1.48
C THR A 368 -5.84 -0.73 2.34
N ALA A 369 -6.65 0.11 1.70
CA ALA A 369 -7.70 0.94 2.28
C ALA A 369 -9.04 0.22 2.50
N LEU A 370 -9.12 -1.09 2.25
CA LEU A 370 -10.30 -1.93 2.53
C LEU A 370 -10.66 -2.01 4.04
N GLY A 371 -10.13 -1.12 4.87
CA GLY A 371 -10.70 -0.79 6.18
C GLY A 371 -10.83 0.73 6.35
N ASP A 372 -12.07 1.21 6.38
CA ASP A 372 -12.53 2.47 6.98
C ASP A 372 -11.87 3.81 6.57
N LEU A 373 -11.40 3.97 5.32
CA LEU A 373 -11.02 5.31 4.83
C LEU A 373 -12.22 6.08 4.25
N CYS A 374 -12.49 7.27 4.79
CA CYS A 374 -13.43 8.22 4.20
C CYS A 374 -12.74 9.05 3.10
N GLY A 375 -13.47 9.41 2.04
CA GLY A 375 -12.97 10.34 1.00
C GLY A 375 -12.14 9.72 -0.13
N VAL A 376 -12.01 8.39 -0.19
CA VAL A 376 -11.33 7.70 -1.30
C VAL A 376 -12.32 7.45 -2.44
N ILE A 377 -12.01 7.95 -3.64
CA ILE A 377 -12.81 7.70 -4.84
C ILE A 377 -12.24 6.48 -5.56
N VAL A 378 -12.90 5.34 -5.43
CA VAL A 378 -12.59 4.13 -6.22
C VAL A 378 -13.62 4.02 -7.35
N PRO A 379 -13.20 3.98 -8.63
CA PRO A 379 -14.13 3.77 -9.73
C PRO A 379 -14.64 2.32 -9.73
N ALA A 380 -15.87 2.10 -9.27
CA ALA A 380 -16.49 0.77 -9.22
C ALA A 380 -17.20 0.38 -10.52
N ALA A 381 -17.04 -0.87 -10.95
CA ALA A 381 -17.78 -1.48 -12.05
C ALA A 381 -19.06 -2.18 -11.52
N GLY A 382 -20.19 -1.48 -11.60
CA GLY A 382 -21.52 -2.02 -11.28
C GLY A 382 -22.03 -1.68 -9.88
N GLY A 383 -23.32 -1.35 -9.76
CA GLY A 383 -23.98 -1.03 -8.50
C GLY A 383 -24.88 -2.17 -8.03
N GLN A 384 -24.86 -2.48 -6.73
CA GLN A 384 -25.79 -3.39 -6.09
C GLN A 384 -26.87 -2.60 -5.34
N GLU A 385 -28.13 -3.05 -5.41
CA GLU A 385 -29.21 -2.49 -4.59
C GLU A 385 -29.10 -2.99 -3.13
N VAL A 386 -29.33 -2.09 -2.18
CA VAL A 386 -29.27 -2.36 -0.74
C VAL A 386 -30.59 -1.98 -0.07
N SER A 387 -31.01 -2.76 0.93
CA SER A 387 -32.25 -2.52 1.66
C SER A 387 -32.08 -1.42 2.72
N ILE A 388 -33.06 -0.52 2.79
CA ILE A 388 -33.09 0.60 3.75
C ILE A 388 -33.92 0.20 4.98
N ARG A 389 -33.32 0.26 6.16
CA ARG A 389 -33.99 0.07 7.45
C ARG A 389 -34.86 1.27 7.81
N GLY A 390 -34.39 2.48 7.51
CA GLY A 390 -35.12 3.71 7.77
C GLY A 390 -34.38 4.95 7.27
N TRP A 391 -35.05 6.09 7.32
CA TRP A 391 -34.44 7.38 7.01
C TRP A 391 -34.93 8.46 7.98
N ASN A 392 -34.05 9.41 8.28
CA ASN A 392 -34.31 10.57 9.13
C ASN A 392 -34.03 11.84 8.33
N ILE A 393 -35.08 12.57 7.97
CA ILE A 393 -34.98 13.87 7.31
C ILE A 393 -34.80 14.95 8.39
N HIS A 394 -34.04 16.01 8.10
CA HIS A 394 -33.89 17.14 9.03
C HIS A 394 -35.25 17.76 9.38
N GLU A 395 -35.49 18.03 10.66
CA GLU A 395 -36.79 18.49 11.18
C GLU A 395 -37.24 19.83 10.54
N ASP A 396 -36.28 20.70 10.23
CA ASP A 396 -36.53 22.02 9.62
C ASP A 396 -36.63 22.00 8.08
N PHE A 397 -36.54 20.83 7.44
CA PHE A 397 -36.65 20.73 5.98
C PHE A 397 -38.10 20.93 5.52
N ASP A 398 -38.33 21.96 4.70
CA ASP A 398 -39.60 22.19 4.02
C ASP A 398 -39.37 22.75 2.61
N ILE A 399 -39.53 21.88 1.61
CA ILE A 399 -39.41 22.22 0.19
C ILE A 399 -40.37 23.34 -0.26
N ARG A 400 -41.49 23.54 0.44
CA ARG A 400 -42.46 24.61 0.15
C ARG A 400 -42.40 25.76 1.15
N GLY A 401 -41.39 25.80 2.02
CA GLY A 401 -41.29 26.77 3.13
C GLY A 401 -41.30 28.24 2.69
N ARG A 402 -41.00 28.51 1.41
CA ARG A 402 -41.06 29.86 0.81
C ARG A 402 -42.03 29.99 -0.38
N ALA A 403 -42.97 29.06 -0.55
CA ALA A 403 -43.96 29.09 -1.63
C ALA A 403 -44.78 30.40 -1.65
N ALA A 404 -45.11 30.94 -0.48
CA ALA A 404 -45.83 32.21 -0.35
C ALA A 404 -45.04 33.45 -0.84
N TRP A 405 -43.73 33.32 -1.02
CA TRP A 405 -42.82 34.38 -1.45
C TRP A 405 -42.49 34.25 -2.95
N GLY A 406 -43.24 33.42 -3.68
CA GLY A 406 -42.99 33.12 -5.09
C GLY A 406 -41.80 32.19 -5.32
N VAL A 407 -41.29 31.54 -4.28
CA VAL A 407 -40.18 30.57 -4.36
C VAL A 407 -40.79 29.16 -4.41
N PRO A 408 -40.81 28.49 -5.58
CA PRO A 408 -41.52 27.23 -5.75
C PRO A 408 -40.88 26.05 -4.98
N GLU A 409 -39.57 26.10 -4.77
CA GLU A 409 -38.77 25.08 -4.08
C GLU A 409 -37.74 25.74 -3.16
N PHE A 410 -37.68 25.33 -1.90
CA PHE A 410 -36.81 25.88 -0.87
C PHE A 410 -36.01 24.77 -0.18
N TYR A 411 -34.71 24.72 -0.46
CA TYR A 411 -33.82 23.60 -0.09
C TYR A 411 -33.01 23.85 1.19
N ASP A 412 -33.55 24.63 2.13
CA ASP A 412 -32.89 24.83 3.42
C ASP A 412 -33.03 23.56 4.25
N TYR A 413 -31.94 23.15 4.90
CA TYR A 413 -31.84 21.88 5.63
C TYR A 413 -32.17 20.62 4.79
N ASP A 414 -31.92 20.64 3.48
CA ASP A 414 -32.10 19.49 2.57
C ASP A 414 -31.05 18.38 2.81
N VAL A 415 -31.14 17.74 3.97
CA VAL A 415 -30.28 16.65 4.40
C VAL A 415 -31.12 15.53 5.03
N ALA A 416 -30.74 14.29 4.76
CA ALA A 416 -31.34 13.11 5.37
C ALA A 416 -30.26 12.06 5.67
N LEU A 417 -30.47 11.31 6.76
CA LEU A 417 -29.67 10.13 7.09
C LEU A 417 -30.45 8.88 6.73
N VAL A 418 -29.83 7.96 6.01
CA VAL A 418 -30.43 6.69 5.62
C VAL A 418 -29.69 5.57 6.35
N GLU A 419 -30.42 4.76 7.10
CA GLU A 419 -29.91 3.58 7.80
C GLU A 419 -30.23 2.35 6.97
N LEU A 420 -29.23 1.50 6.70
CA LEU A 420 -29.39 0.26 5.93
C LEU A 420 -29.74 -0.92 6.83
N GLU A 421 -30.42 -1.94 6.29
CA GLU A 421 -30.74 -3.17 7.04
C GLU A 421 -29.51 -4.02 7.33
N GLU A 422 -28.57 -4.06 6.39
CA GLU A 422 -27.29 -4.75 6.51
C GLU A 422 -26.14 -3.74 6.52
N GLU A 423 -25.13 -4.00 7.35
CA GLU A 423 -23.88 -3.27 7.31
C GLU A 423 -23.21 -3.51 5.95
N VAL A 424 -22.76 -2.43 5.31
CA VAL A 424 -21.99 -2.53 4.08
C VAL A 424 -20.64 -3.12 4.44
N GLY A 425 -20.36 -4.35 4.00
CA GLY A 425 -19.06 -4.98 4.25
C GLY A 425 -17.93 -4.27 3.51
N ASP A 426 -16.69 -4.52 3.94
CA ASP A 426 -15.42 -3.93 3.43
C ASP A 426 -15.27 -3.88 1.91
N THR A 427 -16.00 -4.70 1.15
CA THR A 427 -15.96 -4.79 -0.32
C THR A 427 -17.07 -4.02 -1.04
N GLY A 428 -17.93 -3.28 -0.31
CA GLY A 428 -19.13 -2.66 -0.88
C GLY A 428 -20.26 -3.63 -1.23
N LEU A 429 -20.14 -4.91 -0.85
CA LEU A 429 -21.12 -5.97 -1.11
C LEU A 429 -21.68 -6.50 0.23
N PRO A 430 -23.01 -6.57 0.43
CA PRO A 430 -23.61 -7.20 1.59
C PRO A 430 -23.35 -8.70 1.61
N ARG A 431 -23.16 -9.28 2.81
CA ARG A 431 -22.91 -10.71 2.99
C ARG A 431 -24.19 -11.52 2.80
N GLY A 432 -24.49 -11.84 1.54
CA GLY A 432 -25.18 -13.06 1.15
C GLY A 432 -26.71 -13.00 1.11
N GLY A 433 -27.22 -12.79 -0.10
CA GLY A 433 -28.55 -13.23 -0.51
C GLY A 433 -28.56 -13.49 -2.02
N ARG A 434 -28.66 -14.76 -2.44
CA ARG A 434 -29.01 -15.08 -3.83
C ARG A 434 -30.47 -14.71 -4.05
N ASN A 435 -30.80 -14.17 -5.22
CA ASN A 435 -31.98 -14.61 -5.95
C ASN A 435 -31.87 -14.37 -7.45
N ALA A 436 -32.62 -15.22 -8.15
CA ALA A 436 -32.75 -15.31 -9.59
C ALA A 436 -33.69 -14.23 -10.15
N GLU A 437 -33.60 -14.05 -11.47
CA GLU A 437 -34.46 -13.26 -12.37
C GLU A 437 -33.93 -11.86 -12.69
N GLY A 438 -33.74 -11.59 -13.99
CA GLY A 438 -32.89 -10.52 -14.52
C GLY A 438 -33.58 -9.22 -14.95
N GLY A 439 -32.74 -8.18 -15.12
CA GLY A 439 -33.00 -6.88 -15.80
C GLY A 439 -33.81 -5.85 -14.99
N LEU A 440 -33.49 -4.54 -14.91
CA LEU A 440 -33.05 -3.60 -15.95
C LEU A 440 -32.37 -2.31 -15.41
N LEU A 441 -31.39 -1.81 -16.20
CA LEU A 441 -30.95 -0.43 -16.54
C LEU A 441 -31.42 0.79 -15.70
N ARG A 442 -30.46 1.59 -15.17
CA ARG A 442 -30.67 3.00 -14.77
C ARG A 442 -30.94 3.87 -16.01
N ALA A 443 -32.01 4.66 -16.00
CA ALA A 443 -32.29 5.66 -17.02
C ALA A 443 -31.30 6.84 -16.94
N PRO A 444 -30.85 7.42 -18.07
CA PRO A 444 -30.04 8.63 -18.05
C PRO A 444 -30.86 9.83 -17.59
N ALA A 445 -30.19 10.79 -16.94
CA ALA A 445 -30.80 12.06 -16.55
C ALA A 445 -31.31 12.81 -17.79
N PRO A 446 -32.48 13.48 -17.71
CA PRO A 446 -33.03 14.23 -18.83
C PRO A 446 -32.08 15.39 -19.24
N PRO A 447 -31.92 15.66 -20.55
CA PRO A 447 -31.05 16.74 -21.02
C PRO A 447 -31.56 18.12 -20.56
N GLY A 448 -30.68 18.94 -19.98
CA GLY A 448 -30.97 20.35 -19.65
C GLY A 448 -30.85 20.75 -18.18
N HIS A 449 -30.39 19.87 -17.28
CA HIS A 449 -30.08 20.27 -15.90
C HIS A 449 -28.68 20.89 -15.81
N HIS A 450 -28.63 22.20 -15.60
CA HIS A 450 -27.42 22.88 -15.12
C HIS A 450 -27.20 22.52 -13.64
N PRO A 451 -25.98 22.18 -13.20
CA PRO A 451 -25.68 22.06 -11.78
C PRO A 451 -25.97 23.41 -11.11
N ARG A 452 -26.76 23.39 -10.03
CA ARG A 452 -27.08 24.60 -9.26
C ARG A 452 -26.17 24.65 -8.04
N ASP A 453 -25.58 25.82 -7.79
CA ASP A 453 -24.84 26.08 -6.56
C ASP A 453 -25.78 25.96 -5.35
N PHE A 454 -25.55 24.97 -4.50
CA PHE A 454 -26.23 24.83 -3.21
C PHE A 454 -25.24 25.12 -2.09
N ALA A 455 -25.65 25.96 -1.14
CA ALA A 455 -24.84 26.30 0.03
C ALA A 455 -25.45 25.64 1.27
N ILE A 456 -24.86 24.52 1.71
CA ILE A 456 -25.22 23.88 2.97
C ILE A 456 -24.23 24.35 4.05
N SER A 457 -24.73 25.03 5.08
CA SER A 457 -23.90 25.45 6.21
C SER A 457 -23.70 24.28 7.18
N LEU A 458 -22.58 23.57 7.05
CA LEU A 458 -22.21 22.45 7.93
C LEU A 458 -22.32 22.79 9.43
N PHE A 459 -21.95 24.01 9.82
CA PHE A 459 -22.07 24.49 11.22
C PHE A 459 -23.52 24.49 11.77
N ARG A 460 -24.53 24.68 10.90
CA ARG A 460 -25.94 24.74 11.31
C ARG A 460 -26.54 23.34 11.46
N ILE A 461 -26.09 22.38 10.66
CA ILE A 461 -26.55 20.99 10.71
C ILE A 461 -25.74 20.14 11.69
N GLN A 462 -24.54 20.58 12.10
CA GLN A 462 -23.65 19.83 12.99
C GLN A 462 -24.30 19.39 14.31
N PRO A 463 -25.13 20.20 15.00
CA PRO A 463 -25.84 19.74 16.21
C PRO A 463 -26.80 18.58 15.92
N TRP A 464 -27.49 18.62 14.77
CA TRP A 464 -28.39 17.56 14.33
C TRP A 464 -27.63 16.29 13.95
N LEU A 465 -26.49 16.42 13.24
CA LEU A 465 -25.61 15.29 12.92
C LEU A 465 -25.01 14.65 14.17
N ARG A 466 -24.51 15.45 15.13
CA ARG A 466 -23.98 14.93 16.41
C ARG A 466 -25.04 14.18 17.21
N ARG A 467 -26.30 14.62 17.17
CA ARG A 467 -27.41 13.95 17.86
C ARG A 467 -27.70 12.56 17.28
N HIS A 468 -27.71 12.43 15.96
CA HIS A 468 -28.10 11.19 15.28
C HIS A 468 -26.93 10.24 15.00
N LEU A 469 -25.72 10.78 14.85
CA LEU A 469 -24.52 10.01 14.53
C LEU A 469 -23.51 9.96 15.66
N GLY A 470 -23.72 10.62 16.81
CA GLY A 470 -22.73 10.67 17.89
C GLY A 470 -22.43 9.32 18.56
N GLY A 471 -23.28 8.31 18.36
CA GLY A 471 -23.03 6.92 18.77
C GLY A 471 -22.28 6.08 17.73
N VAL A 472 -22.17 6.58 16.50
CA VAL A 472 -21.54 5.90 15.34
C VAL A 472 -20.23 6.57 14.95
N LEU A 473 -20.20 7.91 14.97
CA LEU A 473 -19.06 8.75 14.61
C LEU A 473 -18.56 9.52 15.82
N ARG A 474 -17.23 9.58 15.98
CA ARG A 474 -16.59 10.48 16.94
C ARG A 474 -16.39 11.85 16.32
N PHE A 475 -17.18 12.82 16.78
CA PHE A 475 -17.00 14.20 16.38
C PHE A 475 -15.90 14.85 17.22
N THR A 476 -14.95 15.54 16.57
CA THR A 476 -13.95 16.36 17.25
C THR A 476 -14.60 17.43 18.14
N PRO A 477 -13.95 17.85 19.24
CA PRO A 477 -14.41 19.01 20.01
C PRO A 477 -14.47 20.25 19.10
N LEU A 478 -15.47 21.10 19.32
CA LEU A 478 -15.57 22.40 18.64
C LEU A 478 -14.51 23.38 19.12
#